data_AF-A0A2N5ALP9-F1
#
_entry.id   AF-A0A2N5ALP9-F1
#
_cell.length_a   1.000
_cell.length_b   1.000
_cell.length_c   1.000
_cell.angle_alpha   90.00
_cell.angle_beta   90.00
_cell.angle_gamma   90.00
#
_symmetry.space_group_name_H-M   'P 1'
#
loop_
_entity.id
_entity.type
_entity.pdbx_description
1 polymer ?
#
loop_
_entity_poly.entity_id
_entity_poly.type
_entity_poly.pdbx_seq_one_letter_code
_entity_poly.pdbx_strand_id
1 'polypeptide(L)'
;GTKSEGRGRRQFAPSEEASYQLALTKLAKAGFKPGQIVVSGPKFVHIVKGNAGRGFTLPVFTVQGTAIISNQQEAEVGIVYGVGPKRVFGCGFMHLAGQ
;
A
#
# COMPACT_ATOMS: atom_id res chain seq x y z
N GLY A 1 -36.71 -1.13 4.06
CA GLY A 1 -35.72 -0.64 5.06
C GLY A 1 -34.37 -0.56 4.39
N THR A 2 -33.87 0.66 4.17
CA THR A 2 -32.58 0.94 3.54
C THR A 2 -31.45 0.42 4.44
N LYS A 3 -30.60 -0.45 3.89
CA LYS A 3 -29.46 -1.06 4.59
C LYS A 3 -28.53 0.05 5.08
N SER A 4 -28.41 0.19 6.40
CA SER A 4 -27.45 1.08 7.03
C SER A 4 -26.03 0.62 6.67
N GLU A 5 -25.35 1.37 5.81
CA GLU A 5 -23.91 1.22 5.60
C GLU A 5 -23.21 1.22 6.95
N GLY A 6 -22.42 0.18 7.23
CA GLY A 6 -21.69 0.08 8.48
C GLY A 6 -20.82 1.32 8.68
N ARG A 7 -20.94 1.96 9.87
CA ARG A 7 -20.15 3.13 10.30
C ARG A 7 -18.67 2.77 10.54
N GLY A 8 -17.99 2.22 9.56
CA GLY A 8 -16.53 2.17 9.57
C GLY A 8 -15.99 3.59 9.36
N ARG A 9 -15.07 4.05 10.22
CA ARG A 9 -14.32 5.30 9.96
C ARG A 9 -13.71 5.20 8.56
N ARG A 10 -14.16 6.02 7.61
CA ARG A 10 -13.47 6.17 6.31
C ARG A 10 -12.06 6.67 6.61
N GLN A 11 -11.05 5.86 6.32
CA GLN A 11 -9.68 6.35 6.35
C GLN A 11 -9.52 7.31 5.17
N PHE A 12 -8.99 8.51 5.45
CA PHE A 12 -8.76 9.53 4.43
C PHE A 12 -7.80 8.97 3.39
N ALA A 13 -8.20 9.01 2.11
CA ALA A 13 -7.33 8.63 1.03
C ALA A 13 -6.46 9.83 0.65
N PRO A 14 -5.12 9.70 0.58
CA PRO A 14 -4.25 10.77 0.13
C PRO A 14 -4.57 11.18 -1.32
N SER A 15 -4.27 12.43 -1.69
CA SER A 15 -4.30 12.86 -3.09
C SER A 15 -3.30 12.04 -3.94
N GLU A 16 -3.41 12.13 -5.27
CA GLU A 16 -2.45 11.45 -6.17
C GLU A 16 -1.01 11.87 -5.86
N GLU A 17 -0.76 13.17 -5.74
CA GLU A 17 0.56 13.71 -5.38
C GLU A 17 1.02 13.19 -4.01
N ALA A 18 0.15 13.22 -2.99
CA ALA A 18 0.51 12.72 -1.67
C ALA A 18 0.77 11.21 -1.66
N SER A 19 0.08 10.44 -2.50
CA SER A 19 0.30 9.01 -2.68
C SER A 19 1.65 8.74 -3.35
N TYR A 20 2.00 9.54 -4.36
CA TYR A 20 3.29 9.49 -5.03
C TYR A 20 4.45 9.76 -4.07
N GLN A 21 4.38 10.87 -3.32
CA GLN A 21 5.40 11.21 -2.32
C GLN A 21 5.51 10.17 -1.20
N LEU A 22 4.37 9.59 -0.78
CA LEU A 22 4.36 8.50 0.18
C LEU A 22 5.06 7.26 -0.37
N ALA A 23 4.82 6.90 -1.64
CA ALA A 23 5.49 5.78 -2.29
C ALA A 23 7.01 5.97 -2.32
N LEU A 24 7.48 7.14 -2.76
CA LEU A 24 8.91 7.48 -2.77
C LEU A 24 9.53 7.35 -1.38
N THR A 25 8.88 7.93 -0.36
CA THR A 25 9.35 7.88 1.03
C THR A 25 9.42 6.44 1.56
N LYS A 26 8.44 5.61 1.22
CA LYS A 26 8.38 4.22 1.69
C LYS A 26 9.40 3.33 1.01
N LEU A 27 9.64 3.51 -0.29
CA LEU A 27 10.69 2.81 -1.03
C LEU A 27 12.08 3.19 -0.51
N ALA A 28 12.35 4.49 -0.31
CA ALA A 28 13.61 4.96 0.25
C ALA A 28 13.91 4.35 1.63
N LYS A 29 12.90 4.30 2.52
CA LYS A 29 13.03 3.68 3.85
C LYS A 29 13.15 2.16 3.82
N ALA A 30 12.85 1.53 2.69
CA ALA A 30 12.98 0.11 2.49
C ALA A 30 14.26 -0.25 1.72
N GLY A 31 15.24 0.65 1.64
CA GLY A 31 16.51 0.39 0.96
C GLY A 31 16.44 0.43 -0.56
N PHE A 32 15.41 1.06 -1.14
CA PHE A 32 15.27 1.22 -2.59
C PHE A 32 15.41 2.69 -3.00
N LYS A 33 16.21 2.94 -4.04
CA LYS A 33 16.21 4.20 -4.78
C LYS A 33 15.26 4.08 -5.98
N PRO A 34 14.11 4.78 -5.98
CA PRO A 34 13.15 4.70 -7.08
C PRO A 34 13.74 5.28 -8.37
N GLY A 35 13.52 4.60 -9.49
CA GLY A 35 13.72 5.10 -10.84
C GLY A 35 12.42 5.70 -11.37
N GLN A 36 12.00 5.29 -12.56
CA GLN A 36 10.69 5.68 -13.10
C GLN A 36 9.61 4.80 -12.44
N ILE A 37 8.70 5.43 -11.69
CA ILE A 37 7.56 4.76 -11.07
C ILE A 37 6.22 5.39 -11.48
N VAL A 38 5.18 4.59 -11.47
CA VAL A 38 3.79 4.96 -11.65
C VAL A 38 3.03 4.54 -10.39
N VAL A 39 2.25 5.47 -9.84
CA VAL A 39 1.37 5.20 -8.69
C VAL A 39 -0.07 5.24 -9.19
N SER A 40 -0.81 4.15 -9.00
CA SER A 40 -2.21 4.03 -9.44
C SER A 40 -3.14 3.82 -8.25
N GLY A 41 -4.25 4.55 -8.21
CA GLY A 41 -5.20 4.55 -7.10
C GLY A 41 -5.51 5.97 -6.62
N PRO A 42 -6.16 6.14 -5.45
CA PRO A 42 -6.54 5.09 -4.51
C PRO A 42 -7.75 4.28 -5.00
N LYS A 43 -7.66 2.95 -4.91
CA LYS A 43 -8.83 2.05 -4.96
C LYS A 43 -9.33 1.82 -3.54
N PHE A 44 -10.64 1.80 -3.34
CA PHE A 44 -11.24 1.56 -2.03
C PHE A 44 -11.62 0.09 -1.89
N VAL A 45 -10.96 -0.62 -1.00
CA VAL A 45 -11.25 -2.02 -0.69
C VAL A 45 -12.12 -2.09 0.56
N HIS A 46 -13.31 -2.68 0.42
CA HIS A 46 -14.19 -2.90 1.57
C HIS A 46 -13.82 -4.22 2.26
N ILE A 47 -13.40 -4.12 3.51
CA ILE A 47 -13.00 -5.26 4.33
C ILE A 47 -14.11 -5.53 5.33
N VAL A 48 -14.74 -6.69 5.21
CA VAL A 48 -15.83 -7.14 6.09
C VAL A 48 -15.32 -8.21 7.06
N LYS A 49 -15.63 -8.05 8.35
CA LYS A 49 -15.35 -9.09 9.35
C LYS A 49 -16.53 -10.06 9.40
N GLY A 50 -16.61 -10.97 8.42
CA GLY A 50 -17.61 -12.05 8.35
C GLY A 50 -19.03 -11.63 8.78
N ASN A 51 -19.65 -12.43 9.65
CA ASN A 51 -21.02 -12.23 10.14
C ASN A 51 -21.23 -11.01 11.05
N ALA A 52 -20.22 -10.18 11.31
CA ALA A 52 -20.30 -9.12 12.32
C ALA A 52 -21.04 -7.85 11.84
N GLY A 53 -21.47 -7.77 10.57
CA GLY A 53 -22.11 -6.58 9.99
C GLY A 53 -21.25 -5.30 10.07
N ARG A 54 -19.98 -5.44 10.45
CA ARG A 54 -19.01 -4.38 10.69
C ARG A 54 -17.81 -4.61 9.77
N GLY A 55 -17.44 -3.55 9.06
CA GLY A 55 -16.31 -3.52 8.16
C GLY A 55 -15.68 -2.13 8.15
N PHE A 56 -14.60 -2.00 7.41
CA PHE A 56 -13.98 -0.71 7.14
C PHE A 56 -13.52 -0.65 5.69
N THR A 57 -13.40 0.58 5.19
CA THR A 57 -12.90 0.85 3.85
C THR A 57 -11.41 1.18 3.95
N LEU A 58 -10.59 0.46 3.20
CA LEU A 58 -9.16 0.65 3.11
C LEU A 58 -8.81 1.28 1.75
N PRO A 59 -8.31 2.53 1.69
CA PRO A 59 -7.72 3.06 0.47
C PRO A 59 -6.38 2.36 0.19
N VAL A 60 -6.22 1.82 -1.00
CA VAL A 60 -4.99 1.17 -1.47
C VAL A 60 -4.53 1.77 -2.79
N PHE A 61 -3.24 1.86 -2.99
CA PHE A 61 -2.63 2.24 -4.26
C PHE A 61 -1.60 1.20 -4.65
N THR A 62 -1.33 1.07 -5.94
CA THR A 62 -0.30 0.20 -6.49
C THR A 62 0.85 1.05 -6.99
N VAL A 63 2.08 0.58 -6.77
CA VAL A 63 3.30 1.20 -7.28
C VAL A 63 3.94 0.23 -8.26
N GLN A 64 4.23 0.71 -9.48
CA GLN A 64 4.88 -0.08 -10.53
C GLN A 64 6.02 0.73 -11.12
N GLY A 65 7.14 0.10 -11.43
CA GLY A 65 8.28 0.79 -12.02
C GLY A 65 9.61 0.13 -11.72
N THR A 66 10.69 0.89 -11.92
CA THR A 66 12.05 0.45 -11.65
C THR A 66 12.57 1.04 -10.35
N ALA A 67 13.45 0.31 -9.67
CA ALA A 67 14.18 0.79 -8.52
C ALA A 67 15.54 0.09 -8.45
N ILE A 68 16.51 0.74 -7.82
CA ILE A 68 17.84 0.19 -7.54
C ILE A 68 17.93 -0.07 -6.03
N ILE A 69 18.52 -1.19 -5.63
CA ILE A 69 18.82 -1.44 -4.22
C ILE A 69 19.91 -0.46 -3.77
N SER A 70 19.56 0.45 -2.85
CA SER A 70 20.48 1.41 -2.25
C SER A 70 21.03 0.94 -0.90
N ASN A 71 20.30 0.07 -0.21
CA ASN A 71 20.74 -0.60 1.01
C ASN A 71 20.22 -2.04 1.01
N GLN A 72 21.14 -3.00 0.94
CA GLN A 72 20.79 -4.42 0.83
C GLN A 72 20.03 -4.95 2.05
N GLN A 73 20.45 -4.60 3.27
CA GLN A 73 19.83 -5.11 4.49
C GLN A 73 18.39 -4.61 4.64
N GLU A 74 18.17 -3.32 4.37
CA GLU A 74 16.82 -2.74 4.39
C GLU A 74 15.94 -3.31 3.28
N ALA A 75 16.52 -3.53 2.09
CA ALA A 75 15.82 -4.12 0.95
C ALA A 75 15.38 -5.56 1.23
N GLU A 76 16.24 -6.40 1.80
CA GLU A 76 15.90 -7.77 2.21
C GLU A 76 14.74 -7.77 3.21
N VAL A 77 14.78 -6.91 4.22
CA VAL A 77 13.68 -6.75 5.19
C VAL A 77 12.40 -6.28 4.49
N GLY A 78 12.51 -5.31 3.58
CA GLY A 78 11.38 -4.79 2.81
C GLY A 78 10.73 -5.86 1.92
N ILE A 79 11.53 -6.70 1.28
CA ILE A 79 11.08 -7.79 0.41
C ILE A 79 10.38 -8.88 1.22
N VAL A 80 11.00 -9.34 2.30
CA VAL A 80 10.48 -10.46 3.11
C VAL A 80 9.26 -10.05 3.92
N TYR A 81 9.30 -8.88 4.57
CA TYR A 81 8.25 -8.46 5.50
C TYR A 81 7.25 -7.48 4.90
N GLY A 82 7.48 -7.00 3.68
CA GLY A 82 6.64 -6.02 2.99
C GLY A 82 6.86 -4.58 3.45
N VAL A 83 6.45 -3.63 2.60
CA VAL A 83 6.66 -2.18 2.81
C VAL A 83 5.37 -1.48 3.21
N GLY A 84 5.39 -0.77 4.34
CA GLY A 84 4.24 0.00 4.81
C GLY A 84 3.24 -0.78 5.67
N PRO A 85 2.12 -0.13 6.07
CA PRO A 85 1.15 -0.69 7.02
C PRO A 85 0.16 -1.63 6.34
N LYS A 86 -0.72 -2.25 7.15
CA LYS A 86 -1.89 -3.03 6.70
C LYS A 86 -1.55 -4.28 5.87
N ARG A 87 -0.37 -4.86 6.11
CA ARG A 87 0.16 -6.07 5.44
C ARG A 87 -0.75 -7.29 5.55
N VAL A 88 -1.44 -7.46 6.68
CA VAL A 88 -2.43 -8.52 6.90
C VAL A 88 -3.61 -8.49 5.91
N PHE A 89 -3.79 -7.39 5.18
CA PHE A 89 -4.82 -7.22 4.15
C PHE A 89 -4.24 -7.27 2.73
N GLY A 90 -3.00 -7.76 2.55
CA GLY A 90 -2.33 -7.88 1.25
C GLY A 90 -1.54 -6.65 0.81
N CYS A 91 -1.43 -5.60 1.65
CA CYS A 91 -0.63 -4.42 1.32
C CYS A 91 0.87 -4.64 1.55
N GLY A 92 1.70 -3.92 0.80
CA GLY A 92 3.15 -3.87 1.02
C GLY A 92 3.94 -5.05 0.47
N PHE A 93 3.27 -6.05 -0.11
CA PHE A 93 3.94 -7.11 -0.87
C PHE A 93 4.57 -6.52 -2.14
N MET A 94 5.78 -6.98 -2.48
CA MET A 94 6.51 -6.56 -3.67
C MET A 94 6.78 -7.77 -4.56
N HIS A 95 6.49 -7.63 -5.85
CA HIS A 95 6.90 -8.58 -6.87
C HIS A 95 8.06 -7.96 -7.65
N LEU A 96 9.22 -8.60 -7.58
CA LEU A 96 10.45 -8.12 -8.21
C LEU A 96 10.81 -9.02 -9.38
N ALA A 97 11.21 -8.41 -10.49
CA ALA A 97 11.81 -9.07 -11.63
C ALA A 97 12.98 -8.19 -12.10
N GLY A 98 14.17 -8.78 -12.23
CA GLY A 98 15.39 -8.06 -12.56
C GLY A 98 16.63 -8.94 -12.36
N GLN A 99 17.76 -8.50 -12.92
CA GLN A 99 19.09 -9.06 -12.69
C GLN A 99 19.87 -8.19 -11.71
#